data_AF-A0A8J3BCC4-F1
#
_entry.id   AF-A0A8J3BCC4-F1
#
_cell.length_a   1.000
_cell.length_b   1.000
_cell.length_c   1.000
_cell.angle_alpha   90.00
_cell.angle_beta   90.00
_cell.angle_gamma   90.00
#
_symmetry.space_group_name_H-M   'P 1'
#
loop_
_entity.id
_entity.type
_entity.pdbx_description
1 polymer ?
#
loop_
_entity_poly.entity_id
_entity_poly.type
_entity_poly.pdbx_seq_one_letter_code
_entity_poly.pdbx_strand_id
1 'polypeptide(L)' 'MRKVITVREAARQLNVPVETVHSWIEQGLLLTDKNDHIPWDAFVECLERPEFQDAMRILNLQLLHAEDATE' A
#
# COMPACT_ATOMS: atom_id res chain seq x y z
N MET A 1 -0.52 16.56 -5.57
CA MET A 1 0.25 15.77 -6.56
C MET A 1 -0.26 14.34 -6.48
N ARG A 2 -0.63 13.69 -7.59
CA ARG A 2 -1.01 12.26 -7.56
C ARG A 2 0.25 11.44 -7.37
N LYS A 3 0.44 10.87 -6.18
CA LYS A 3 1.55 9.97 -5.89
C LYS A 3 1.25 8.63 -6.56
N VAL A 4 2.19 8.11 -7.32
CA VAL A 4 2.12 6.77 -7.93
C VAL A 4 3.23 5.94 -7.32
N ILE A 5 2.91 4.71 -6.94
CA ILE A 5 3.87 3.76 -6.37
C ILE A 5 3.86 2.47 -7.19
N THR A 6 4.92 1.67 -7.08
CA THR A 6 4.91 0.31 -7.62
C THR A 6 4.43 -0.68 -6.57
N VAL A 7 3.90 -1.83 -6.99
CA VAL A 7 3.55 -2.95 -6.08
C VAL A 7 4.74 -3.29 -5.16
N ARG A 8 5.95 -3.33 -5.73
CA ARG A 8 7.18 -3.61 -4.99
C ARG A 8 7.45 -2.57 -3.90
N GLU A 9 7.22 -1.30 -4.20
CA GLU A 9 7.40 -0.23 -3.21
C GLU A 9 6.33 -0.28 -2.12
N ALA A 10 5.07 -0.57 -2.47
CA ALA A 10 4.02 -0.85 -1.48
C ALA A 10 4.41 -2.01 -0.57
N ALA A 11 4.89 -3.12 -1.13
CA ALA A 11 5.32 -4.30 -0.38
C ALA A 11 6.44 -3.96 0.61
N ARG A 12 7.40 -3.14 0.17
CA ARG A 12 8.49 -2.65 1.02
C ARG A 12 7.99 -1.73 2.13
N GLN A 13 7.11 -0.78 1.82
CA GLN A 13 6.52 0.14 2.81
C GLN A 13 5.63 -0.58 3.81
N LEU A 14 4.97 -1.67 3.40
CA LEU A 14 4.10 -2.44 4.28
C LEU A 14 4.84 -3.61 4.93
N ASN A 15 6.13 -3.80 4.61
CA ASN A 15 6.91 -4.94 5.07
C ASN A 15 6.17 -6.28 4.89
N VAL A 16 5.51 -6.45 3.75
CA VAL A 16 4.79 -7.67 3.36
C VAL A 16 5.35 -8.22 2.05
N PRO A 17 5.15 -9.52 1.77
CA PRO A 17 5.48 -10.09 0.46
C PRO A 17 4.77 -9.38 -0.69
N VAL A 18 5.44 -9.28 -1.85
CA VAL A 18 4.89 -8.67 -3.07
C VAL A 18 3.60 -9.37 -3.52
N GLU A 19 3.55 -10.70 -3.36
CA GLU A 19 2.35 -11.52 -3.61
C GLU A 19 1.14 -11.11 -2.77
N THR A 20 1.37 -10.67 -1.52
CA THR A 20 0.29 -10.20 -0.64
C THR A 20 -0.31 -8.91 -1.18
N VAL A 21 0.54 -8.00 -1.65
CA VAL A 21 0.09 -6.74 -2.27
C VAL A 21 -0.65 -7.01 -3.58
N HIS A 22 -0.16 -7.93 -4.43
CA HIS A 22 -0.90 -8.36 -5.62
C HIS A 22 -2.28 -8.92 -5.26
N SER A 23 -2.36 -9.76 -4.22
CA SER A 23 -3.63 -10.31 -3.78
C SER A 23 -4.61 -9.23 -3.32
N TRP A 24 -4.14 -8.20 -2.60
CA TRP A 24 -4.98 -7.06 -2.21
C TRP A 24 -5.45 -6.23 -3.40
N ILE A 25 -4.60 -6.04 -4.40
CA ILE A 25 -4.96 -5.33 -5.64
C ILE A 25 -6.03 -6.11 -6.41
N GLU A 26 -5.85 -7.43 -6.55
CA GLU A 26 -6.82 -8.29 -7.23
C GLU A 26 -8.17 -8.30 -6.50
N GLN A 27 -8.15 -8.47 -5.17
CA GLN A 27 -9.36 -8.45 -4.34
C GLN A 27 -10.02 -7.05 -4.30
N GLY A 28 -9.21 -6.00 -4.26
CA GLY A 28 -9.63 -4.61 -4.29
C GLY A 28 -10.15 -4.13 -5.63
N LEU A 29 -9.98 -4.95 -6.68
CA LEU A 29 -10.27 -4.61 -8.08
C LEU A 29 -9.48 -3.37 -8.56
N LEU A 30 -8.25 -3.21 -8.07
CA LEU A 30 -7.35 -2.16 -8.50
C LEU A 30 -6.70 -2.54 -9.83
N LEU A 31 -6.63 -1.56 -10.74
CA LEU A 31 -5.93 -1.72 -12.01
C LEU A 31 -4.47 -1.29 -11.85
N THR A 32 -3.54 -2.17 -12.22
CA THR A 32 -2.12 -1.84 -12.37
C THR A 32 -1.78 -1.64 -13.85
N ASP A 33 -0.74 -0.85 -14.13
CA ASP A 33 -0.16 -0.82 -15.47
C ASP A 33 0.78 -2.02 -15.70
N LYS A 34 1.34 -2.13 -16.91
CA LYS A 34 2.32 -3.17 -17.28
C LYS A 34 3.63 -3.16 -16.46
N ASN A 35 3.84 -2.15 -15.63
CA ASN A 35 5.00 -1.98 -14.77
C ASN A 35 4.61 -2.02 -13.27
N ASP A 36 3.41 -2.52 -12.95
CA ASP A 36 2.92 -2.61 -11.58
C ASP A 36 2.76 -1.25 -10.88
N HIS A 37 2.53 -0.17 -11.64
CA HIS A 37 2.22 1.13 -11.07
C HIS A 37 0.76 1.22 -10.62
N ILE A 38 0.57 1.82 -9.44
CA ILE A 38 -0.74 1.99 -8.79
C ILE A 38 -0.84 3.43 -8.28
N PRO A 39 -1.97 4.10 -8.49
CA PRO A 39 -2.25 5.36 -7.82
C PRO A 39 -2.27 5.15 -6.30
N TRP A 40 -1.43 5.88 -5.57
CA TRP A 40 -1.37 5.76 -4.11
C TRP A 40 -2.72 6.00 -3.46
N ASP A 41 -3.47 7.00 -3.94
CA ASP A 41 -4.80 7.33 -3.40
C ASP A 41 -5.77 6.14 -3.53
N ALA A 42 -5.81 5.49 -4.69
CA ALA A 42 -6.66 4.31 -4.91
C ALA A 42 -6.21 3.11 -4.08
N PHE A 43 -4.90 2.95 -3.90
CA PHE A 43 -4.36 1.90 -3.04
C PHE A 43 -4.76 2.13 -1.57
N VAL A 44 -4.65 3.35 -1.06
CA VAL A 44 -5.06 3.70 0.31
C VAL A 44 -6.57 3.53 0.49
N GLU A 45 -7.40 4.01 -0.45
CA GLU A 45 -8.86 3.79 -0.42
C GLU A 45 -9.22 2.30 -0.39
N CYS A 46 -8.43 1.46 -1.07
CA CYS A 46 -8.59 0.01 -0.97
C CYS A 46 -8.27 -0.49 0.43
N LEU A 47 -7.17 -0.06 1.03
CA LEU A 47 -6.76 -0.48 2.38
C LEU A 47 -7.74 -0.02 3.49
N GLU A 48 -8.51 1.05 3.25
CA GLU A 48 -9.55 1.51 4.18
C GLU A 48 -10.74 0.54 4.29
N ARG A 49 -10.88 -0.41 3.36
CA ARG A 49 -11.94 -1.42 3.44
C ARG A 49 -11.73 -2.33 4.66
N PRO A 50 -12.83 -2.79 5.28
CA PRO A 50 -12.77 -3.62 6.49
C PRO A 50 -11.95 -4.91 6.31
N GLU A 51 -11.93 -5.47 5.11
CA GLU A 51 -11.15 -6.67 4.76
C GLU A 51 -9.63 -6.45 4.74
N PHE A 52 -9.16 -5.21 4.68
CA PHE A 52 -7.73 -4.85 4.63
C PHE A 52 -7.27 -4.01 5.84
N GLN A 53 -8.03 -3.99 6.94
CA GLN A 53 -7.68 -3.19 8.13
C GLN A 53 -6.31 -3.53 8.72
N ASP A 54 -5.88 -4.80 8.65
CA ASP A 54 -4.53 -5.18 9.08
C ASP A 54 -3.44 -4.50 8.25
N ALA A 55 -3.63 -4.39 6.94
CA ALA A 55 -2.71 -3.70 6.04
C ALA A 55 -2.69 -2.18 6.30
N MET A 56 -3.87 -1.57 6.53
CA MET A 56 -3.97 -0.16 6.91
C MET A 56 -3.31 0.13 8.26
N ARG A 57 -3.43 -0.79 9.22
CA ARG A 57 -2.76 -0.67 10.52
C ARG A 57 -1.24 -0.69 10.38
N ILE A 58 -0.71 -1.57 9.54
CA ILE A 58 0.73 -1.64 9.24
C ILE A 58 1.21 -0.35 8.57
N LEU A 59 0.44 0.17 7.61
CA LEU A 59 0.75 1.44 6.95
C LEU A 59 0.83 2.60 7.95
N ASN A 60 -0.19 2.71 8.82
CA ASN A 60 -0.24 3.76 9.83
C ASN A 60 0.93 3.67 10.81
N LEU A 61 1.32 2.45 11.22
CA LEU A 61 2.51 2.26 12.06
C LEU A 61 3.77 2.75 11.35
N GLN A 62 3.97 2.41 10.07
CA GLN A 62 5.12 2.89 9.32
C GLN A 62 5.17 4.42 9.19
N LEU A 63 4.01 5.05 8.99
CA LEU A 63 3.89 6.51 8.92
C LEU A 63 4.25 7.16 10.28
N LEU A 64 3.72 6.63 11.38
CA LEU A 64 4.04 7.10 12.74
C LEU A 64 5.54 6.98 13.04
N HIS A 65 6.16 5.85 12.69
CA HIS A 65 7.60 5.63 12.90
C HIS A 65 8.51 6.48 11.99
N ALA A 66 8.01 6.96 10.85
CA ALA A 66 8.77 7.86 9.98
C ALA A 66 8.87 9.28 10.56
N GLU A 67 7.94 9.68 11.44
CA GLU A 67 7.95 11.01 12.09
C GLU A 67 8.87 11.07 13.32
N ASP A 68 9.18 9.93 13.96
CA ASP A 68 10.07 9.82 15.14
C ASP A 68 11.57 9.66 14.78
N ALA A 69 11.91 9.44 13.51
CA ALA A 69 13.30 9.21 13.08
C ALA A 69 14.09 10.49 12.73
N THR A 70 13.57 11.65 13.11
CA THR A 70 14.22 12.97 12.97
C THR A 70 14.51 13.57 14.35
N GLU A 71 15.38 12.93 15.13
CA GLU A 71 16.10 13.56 16.26
C GLU A 71 17.60 13.22 16.22
#